data_AF-A0A1G1FN00-F1
#
_entry.id   AF-A0A1G1FN00-F1
#
_cell.length_a   1.000
_cell.length_b   1.000
_cell.length_c   1.000
_cell.angle_alpha   90.00
_cell.angle_beta   90.00
_cell.angle_gamma   90.00
#
_symmetry.space_group_name_H-M   'P 1'
#
loop_
_entity.id
_entity.type
_entity.pdbx_description
1 polymer ?
#
loop_
_entity_poly.entity_id
_entity_poly.type
_entity_poly.pdbx_seq_one_letter_code
_entity_poly.pdbx_strand_id
1 'polypeptide(L)'
;MAVLSGCDQKPKNPVAEYGDTMIDAYQRGKQAGVDGNLYAIRQAVKAYHAANDKYPQNLNEIEPLLGGKEVDLSRYDYDPQTGHVNLKNGAP
;
A
#
# COMPACT_ATOMS: atom_id res chain seq x y z
N MET A 1 -11.89 5.46 -56.60
CA MET A 1 -10.56 6.10 -56.46
C MET A 1 -10.29 6.29 -54.98
N ALA A 2 -9.07 5.96 -54.58
CA ALA A 2 -8.60 5.68 -53.23
C ALA A 2 -8.11 6.94 -52.48
N VAL A 3 -8.29 6.90 -51.14
CA VAL A 3 -7.55 7.49 -49.99
C VAL A 3 -7.03 8.94 -50.09
N LEU A 4 -7.10 9.76 -49.03
CA LEU A 4 -6.16 9.67 -47.91
C LEU A 4 -6.70 10.34 -46.65
N SER A 5 -6.79 9.52 -45.60
CA SER A 5 -6.88 9.89 -44.19
C SER A 5 -5.62 10.66 -43.78
N GLY A 6 -5.79 11.86 -43.22
CA GLY A 6 -4.72 12.65 -42.63
C GLY A 6 -5.07 13.04 -41.20
N CYS A 7 -5.21 12.06 -40.32
CA CYS A 7 -5.12 12.32 -38.88
C CYS A 7 -3.69 12.80 -38.59
N ASP A 8 -3.56 14.00 -38.05
CA ASP A 8 -2.35 14.51 -37.38
C ASP A 8 -2.03 13.65 -36.14
N GLN A 9 -1.68 12.38 -36.34
CA GLN A 9 -1.10 11.55 -35.30
C GLN A 9 0.40 11.85 -35.27
N LYS A 10 0.76 12.86 -34.48
CA LYS A 10 2.09 13.04 -33.91
C LYS A 10 2.64 11.65 -33.55
N PRO A 11 3.85 11.26 -34.01
CA PRO A 11 4.37 9.92 -33.75
C PRO A 11 4.56 9.75 -32.24
N LYS A 12 3.58 9.12 -31.59
CA LYS A 12 3.67 8.68 -30.21
C LYS A 12 4.61 7.48 -30.22
N ASN A 13 5.79 7.63 -29.62
CA ASN A 13 6.77 6.56 -29.52
C ASN A 13 6.18 5.42 -28.67
N PRO A 14 5.76 4.29 -29.26
CA PRO A 14 5.01 3.25 -28.55
C PRO A 14 5.83 2.60 -27.42
N VAL A 15 7.16 2.66 -27.54
CA VAL A 15 8.11 2.14 -26.55
C VAL A 15 8.07 2.96 -25.26
N ALA A 16 7.92 4.28 -25.37
CA ALA A 16 7.81 5.16 -24.21
C ALA A 16 6.49 4.90 -23.45
N GLU A 17 5.37 4.81 -24.18
CA GLU A 17 4.05 4.54 -23.59
C GLU A 17 3.99 3.18 -22.87
N TYR A 18 4.65 2.15 -23.41
CA TYR A 18 4.73 0.84 -22.77
C TYR A 18 5.58 0.86 -21.48
N GLY A 19 6.72 1.56 -21.49
CA GLY A 19 7.59 1.72 -20.33
C GLY A 19 6.89 2.43 -19.16
N ASP A 20 6.21 3.54 -19.46
CA ASP A 20 5.49 4.33 -18.45
C ASP A 20 4.34 3.52 -17.83
N THR A 21 3.59 2.78 -18.65
CA THR A 21 2.48 1.94 -18.17
C THR A 21 2.94 0.86 -17.19
N MET A 22 4.11 0.24 -17.43
CA MET A 22 4.67 -0.77 -16.52
C MET A 22 5.11 -0.16 -15.19
N ILE A 23 5.77 0.99 -15.22
CA ILE A 23 6.22 1.69 -14.00
C ILE A 23 5.00 2.10 -13.17
N ASP A 24 3.96 2.65 -13.80
CA ASP A 24 2.72 3.05 -13.12
C ASP A 24 1.97 1.86 -12.54
N ALA A 25 1.88 0.75 -13.26
CA ALA A 25 1.28 -0.49 -12.75
C ALA A 25 2.05 -1.02 -11.53
N TYR A 26 3.39 -0.98 -11.59
CA TYR A 26 4.25 -1.40 -10.49
C TYR A 26 4.10 -0.50 -9.25
N GLN A 27 4.08 0.82 -9.43
CA GLN A 27 3.86 1.77 -8.33
C GLN A 27 2.48 1.59 -7.70
N ARG A 28 1.41 1.44 -8.50
CA ARG A 28 0.06 1.17 -7.98
C ARG A 28 -0.03 -0.14 -7.23
N GLY A 29 0.62 -1.20 -7.71
CA GLY A 29 0.68 -2.49 -7.03
C GLY A 29 1.37 -2.39 -5.67
N LYS A 30 2.47 -1.62 -5.58
CA LYS A 30 3.14 -1.32 -4.31
C LYS A 30 2.22 -0.58 -3.34
N GLN A 31 1.58 0.49 -3.80
CA GLN A 31 0.68 1.29 -2.97
C GLN A 31 -0.47 0.43 -2.42
N ALA A 32 -1.10 -0.39 -3.28
CA ALA A 32 -2.17 -1.30 -2.85
C ALA A 32 -1.69 -2.31 -1.79
N GLY A 33 -0.46 -2.80 -1.90
CA GLY A 33 0.15 -3.66 -0.89
C GLY A 33 0.37 -2.94 0.45
N VAL A 34 0.86 -1.70 0.40
CA VAL A 34 1.07 -0.84 1.58
C VAL A 34 -0.27 -0.54 2.28
N ASP A 35 -1.29 -0.16 1.51
CA ASP A 35 -2.64 0.13 2.03
C ASP A 35 -3.28 -1.12 2.65
N GLY A 36 -3.11 -2.28 2.00
CA GLY A 36 -3.57 -3.58 2.51
C GLY A 36 -2.92 -3.95 3.84
N ASN A 37 -1.60 -3.75 3.96
CA ASN A 37 -0.88 -3.99 5.20
C ASN A 37 -1.32 -3.02 6.31
N LEU A 38 -1.44 -1.72 6.01
CA LEU A 38 -1.93 -0.72 6.97
C LEU A 38 -3.33 -1.08 7.48
N TYR A 39 -4.21 -1.51 6.60
CA TYR A 39 -5.55 -1.97 6.96
C TYR A 39 -5.48 -3.19 7.89
N ALA A 40 -4.70 -4.21 7.54
CA ALA A 40 -4.56 -5.42 8.34
C ALA A 40 -4.04 -5.11 9.76
N ILE A 41 -3.01 -4.26 9.88
CA ILE A 41 -2.45 -3.81 11.16
C ILE A 41 -3.54 -3.12 11.99
N ARG A 42 -4.29 -2.19 11.40
CA ARG A 42 -5.38 -1.48 12.12
C ARG A 42 -6.46 -2.46 12.62
N GLN A 43 -6.80 -3.49 11.85
CA GLN A 43 -7.76 -4.51 12.28
C GLN A 43 -7.19 -5.38 13.41
N ALA A 44 -5.91 -5.74 13.34
CA ALA A 44 -5.25 -6.51 14.37
C ALA A 44 -5.14 -5.73 15.70
N VAL A 45 -4.84 -4.43 15.67
CA VAL A 45 -4.88 -3.56 16.87
C VAL A 45 -6.29 -3.53 17.48
N LYS A 46 -7.34 -3.39 16.67
CA LYS A 46 -8.73 -3.42 17.14
C LYS A 46 -9.10 -4.76 17.78
N ALA A 47 -8.69 -5.86 17.14
CA ALA A 47 -8.93 -7.21 17.66
C ALA A 47 -8.20 -7.44 19.00
N TYR A 48 -6.95 -6.99 19.10
CA TYR A 48 -6.20 -7.02 20.36
C TYR A 48 -6.91 -6.22 21.45
N HIS A 49 -7.33 -4.99 21.15
CA HIS A 49 -8.05 -4.14 22.10
C HIS A 49 -9.35 -4.80 22.59
N ALA A 50 -10.15 -5.35 21.67
CA ALA A 50 -11.39 -6.04 22.02
C ALA A 50 -11.17 -7.27 22.92
N ALA A 51 -10.03 -7.95 22.77
CA ALA A 51 -9.70 -9.14 23.57
C ALA A 51 -9.08 -8.80 24.94
N ASN A 52 -8.44 -7.65 25.09
CA ASN A 52 -7.61 -7.32 26.27
C ASN A 52 -8.09 -6.10 27.05
N ASP A 53 -9.10 -5.38 26.56
CA ASP A 53 -9.60 -4.10 27.10
C ASP A 53 -8.49 -3.02 27.23
N LYS A 54 -7.44 -3.17 26.42
CA LYS A 54 -6.31 -2.24 26.31
C LYS A 54 -5.68 -2.32 24.93
N TYR A 55 -5.10 -1.24 24.46
CA TYR A 55 -4.30 -1.24 23.23
C TYR A 55 -2.96 -1.96 23.45
N PRO A 56 -2.39 -2.59 22.41
CA PRO A 56 -1.06 -3.20 22.50
C PRO A 56 -0.02 -2.12 22.82
N GLN A 57 1.02 -2.45 23.58
CA GLN A 57 2.06 -1.46 23.92
C GLN A 57 2.97 -1.17 22.73
N ASN A 58 3.05 -2.10 21.78
CA ASN A 58 3.76 -1.97 20.52
C ASN A 58 3.17 -2.91 19.47
N LEU A 59 3.49 -2.69 18.20
CA LEU A 59 2.94 -3.50 17.10
C LEU A 59 3.43 -4.95 17.09
N ASN A 60 4.47 -5.33 17.85
CA ASN A 60 4.93 -6.72 17.86
C ASN A 60 3.91 -7.63 18.58
N GLU A 61 3.11 -7.07 19.49
CA GLU A 61 2.08 -7.84 20.20
C GLU A 61 0.91 -8.30 19.30
N ILE A 62 0.77 -7.73 18.11
CA ILE A 62 -0.24 -8.13 17.14
C ILE A 62 0.30 -9.01 16.01
N GLU A 63 1.60 -9.31 15.97
CA GLU A 63 2.20 -10.21 14.97
C GLU A 63 1.47 -11.56 14.86
N PRO A 64 1.07 -12.22 15.97
CA PRO A 64 0.32 -13.47 15.89
C PRO A 64 -1.02 -13.33 15.15
N LEU A 65 -1.62 -12.12 15.15
CA LEU A 65 -2.90 -11.83 14.50
C LEU A 65 -2.75 -11.53 13.01
N LEU A 66 -1.53 -11.26 12.52
CA LEU A 66 -1.25 -10.96 11.11
C LEU A 66 -1.06 -12.22 10.24
N GLY A 67 -1.25 -13.41 10.83
CA GLY A 67 -1.32 -14.67 10.07
C GLY A 67 0.02 -15.11 9.46
N GLY A 68 1.14 -14.75 10.08
CA GLY A 68 2.48 -15.22 9.69
C GLY A 68 3.07 -14.58 8.44
N LYS A 69 2.46 -13.53 7.89
CA LYS A 69 3.11 -12.70 6.87
C LYS A 69 4.14 -11.79 7.55
N GLU A 70 5.37 -11.76 7.02
CA GLU A 70 6.38 -10.78 7.40
C GLU A 70 5.91 -9.39 6.95
N VAL A 71 5.14 -8.73 7.81
CA VAL A 71 4.79 -7.33 7.66
C VAL A 71 5.90 -6.53 8.31
N ASP A 72 6.57 -5.69 7.54
CA ASP A 72 7.58 -4.78 8.08
C ASP A 72 6.90 -3.68 8.92
N LEU A 73 6.76 -3.95 10.23
CA LEU A 73 6.15 -3.04 11.20
C LEU A 73 6.97 -1.78 11.41
N SER A 74 8.26 -1.76 11.01
CA SER A 74 9.12 -0.58 11.15
C SER A 74 8.64 0.61 10.30
N ARG A 75 7.84 0.35 9.26
CA ARG A 75 7.24 1.34 8.34
C ARG A 75 6.05 2.10 8.93
N TYR A 76 5.59 1.74 10.12
CA TYR A 76 4.39 2.31 10.72
C TYR A 76 4.72 3.09 11.99
N ASP A 77 4.04 4.23 12.14
CA ASP A 77 3.94 4.94 13.40
C ASP A 77 2.71 4.44 14.15
N TYR A 78 2.89 4.22 15.45
CA TYR A 78 1.86 3.68 16.31
C TYR A 78 1.80 4.43 17.63
N ASP A 79 0.59 4.81 18.03
CA ASP A 79 0.30 5.40 19.33
C ASP A 79 -0.39 4.37 20.24
N PRO A 80 0.28 3.86 21.30
CA PRO A 80 -0.30 2.89 22.22
C PRO A 80 -1.39 3.45 23.13
N GLN A 81 -1.55 4.78 23.23
CA GLN A 81 -2.62 5.38 24.03
C GLN A 81 -3.95 5.38 23.29
N THR A 82 -3.91 5.59 21.97
CA THR A 82 -5.12 5.72 21.13
C THR A 82 -5.34 4.53 20.19
N GLY A 83 -4.35 3.64 20.07
CA GLY A 83 -4.37 2.55 19.10
C GLY A 83 -4.21 3.03 17.65
N HIS A 84 -3.84 4.29 17.43
CA HIS A 84 -3.80 4.86 16.08
C HIS A 84 -2.54 4.41 15.34
N VAL A 85 -2.71 3.98 14.09
CA VAL A 85 -1.63 3.50 13.22
C VAL A 85 -1.62 4.28 11.92
N ASN A 86 -0.46 4.80 11.54
CA ASN A 86 -0.21 5.49 10.28
C ASN A 86 1.07 4.97 9.61
N LEU A 87 1.22 5.25 8.32
CA LEU A 87 2.51 5.08 7.66
C LEU A 87 3.46 6.17 8.15
N LYS A 88 4.71 5.80 8.39
CA LYS A 88 5.79 6.78 8.58
C LYS A 88 5.97 7.58 7.31
N ASN A 89 6.12 8.88 7.45
CA ASN A 89 6.48 9.76 6.33
C ASN A 89 7.82 9.27 5.73
N GLY A 90 7.79 8.86 4.45
CA GLY A 90 8.96 8.29 3.74
C GLY A 90 8.88 6.79 3.44
N ALA A 91 7.79 6.11 3.81
CA ALA A 91 7.50 4.78 3.30
C ALA A 91 7.23 4.87 1.76
N PRO A 92 8.00 4.17 0.90
CA PRO A 92 7.85 4.25 -0.55
C PRO A 92 6.55 3.63 -1.07
#